data_AF-A0A1N7FCC1-F1
#
_entry.id   AF-A0A1N7FCC1-F1
#
_cell.length_a   1.000
_cell.length_b   1.000
_cell.length_c   1.000
_cell.angle_alpha   90.00
_cell.angle_beta   90.00
_cell.angle_gamma   90.00
#
_symmetry.space_group_name_H-M   'P 1'
#
loop_
_entity.id
_entity.type
_entity.pdbx_description
1 polymer ?
#
loop_
_entity_poly.entity_id
_entity_poly.type
_entity_poly.pdbx_seq_one_letter_code
_entity_poly.pdbx_strand_id
1 'polypeptide(L)'
;MKMRGVSTRIGVAVAAVAVAGALGAGDASAQTKVGWVGPTPPGANNQVYLTTSTINNAPLEASSRIYTGFGNSVASGYMGVQARLFKSGVLCQITDYQYNVGPANQISTNTYGNCGSGSYNSHGFVKYWTGTEYGDFLTFPTDPLNFTAPAAATARTTTGAVETGRNTRGQSFGTAETARTDDAQPDLIAAFTTDGKQGFVRKTDLVGETPSSPAAAAAHRAGHRSISVVDRDGTTVVGTFTVS
;
A
#
# COMPACT_ATOMS: atom_id res chain seq x y z
N MET A 1 44.12 68.73 42.99
CA MET A 1 45.01 69.32 41.99
C MET A 1 45.19 68.32 40.85
N LYS A 2 45.04 68.81 39.61
CA LYS A 2 45.11 68.14 38.29
C LYS A 2 46.20 67.05 38.11
N MET A 3 45.86 66.00 37.34
CA MET A 3 46.54 65.43 36.13
C MET A 3 46.31 63.90 36.07
N ARG A 4 45.54 63.33 35.12
CA ARG A 4 45.77 63.07 33.67
C ARG A 4 46.97 62.15 33.34
N GLY A 5 46.67 61.06 32.61
CA GLY A 5 47.63 60.20 31.87
C GLY A 5 47.16 58.73 31.87
N VAL A 6 46.31 58.25 30.97
CA VAL A 6 46.53 57.83 29.55
C VAL A 6 47.18 56.44 29.39
N SER A 7 46.38 55.54 28.79
CA SER A 7 46.65 54.38 27.91
C SER A 7 47.70 53.33 28.33
N THR A 8 47.42 52.02 28.26
CA THR A 8 47.26 51.27 27.00
C THR A 8 46.64 49.89 27.29
N ARG A 9 45.55 49.50 26.62
CA ARG A 9 45.01 48.14 26.68
C ARG A 9 45.52 47.36 25.46
N ILE A 10 46.33 46.35 25.72
CA ILE A 10 46.75 45.35 24.73
C ILE A 10 45.56 44.42 24.50
N GLY A 11 45.02 44.43 23.27
CA GLY A 11 43.98 43.51 22.84
C GLY A 11 44.57 42.14 22.57
N VAL A 12 44.02 41.12 23.22
CA VAL A 12 44.21 39.71 22.83
C VAL A 12 42.96 39.33 22.05
N ALA A 13 43.10 39.21 20.73
CA ALA A 13 42.05 38.68 19.86
C ALA A 13 41.99 37.16 20.06
N VAL A 14 40.95 36.68 20.74
CA VAL A 14 40.61 35.26 20.77
C VAL A 14 39.87 34.95 19.47
N ALA A 15 40.54 34.28 18.54
CA ALA A 15 39.90 33.73 17.35
C ALA A 15 38.97 32.58 17.77
N ALA A 16 37.67 32.85 17.82
CA ALA A 16 36.64 31.83 17.96
C ALA A 16 36.52 31.09 16.62
N VAL A 17 37.07 29.88 16.55
CA VAL A 17 36.82 28.94 15.45
C VAL A 17 35.38 28.44 15.62
N ALA A 18 34.46 29.00 14.84
CA ALA A 18 33.12 28.45 14.69
C ALA A 18 33.23 27.13 13.92
N VAL A 19 33.18 26.02 14.63
CA VAL A 19 32.95 24.70 14.02
C VAL A 19 31.50 24.71 13.53
N ALA A 20 31.32 25.04 12.26
CA ALA A 20 30.06 24.81 11.57
C ALA A 20 29.82 23.29 11.55
N GLY A 21 28.97 22.82 12.46
CA GLY A 21 28.48 21.45 12.44
C GLY A 21 27.75 21.22 11.13
N ALA A 22 28.35 20.46 10.23
CA ALA A 22 27.63 19.82 9.14
C ALA A 22 26.63 18.85 9.79
N LEU A 23 25.38 19.28 9.92
CA LEU A 23 24.26 18.38 10.15
C LEU A 23 24.23 17.47 8.92
N GLY A 24 24.77 16.26 9.08
CA GLY A 24 24.71 15.23 8.06
C GLY A 24 23.26 15.05 7.62
N ALA A 25 23.02 15.13 6.32
CA ALA A 25 21.79 14.61 5.74
C ALA A 25 21.69 13.15 6.20
N GLY A 26 20.67 12.82 7.00
CA GLY A 26 20.44 11.45 7.42
C GLY A 26 20.32 10.58 6.18
N ASP A 27 21.13 9.54 6.09
CA ASP A 27 21.06 8.58 5.01
C ASP A 27 19.63 8.02 4.96
N ALA A 28 18.91 8.30 3.87
CA ALA A 28 17.66 7.60 3.57
C ALA A 28 18.04 6.15 3.24
N SER A 29 18.15 5.31 4.26
CA SER A 29 18.44 3.89 4.10
C SER A 29 17.26 3.22 3.40
N ALA A 30 17.53 2.62 2.24
CA ALA A 30 16.59 1.76 1.55
C ALA A 30 16.28 0.55 2.44
N GLN A 31 15.02 0.40 2.79
CA GLN A 31 14.52 -0.68 3.62
C GLN A 31 13.51 -1.51 2.81
N THR A 32 13.66 -2.82 2.89
CA THR A 32 12.73 -3.80 2.35
C THR A 32 12.20 -4.67 3.49
N LYS A 33 10.89 -4.90 3.51
CA LYS A 33 10.23 -5.88 4.39
C LYS A 33 9.46 -6.88 3.56
N VAL A 34 9.46 -8.14 4.00
CA VAL A 34 8.81 -9.26 3.31
C VAL A 34 7.78 -9.87 4.25
N GLY A 35 6.59 -10.12 3.75
CA GLY A 35 5.53 -10.80 4.47
C GLY A 35 5.74 -12.31 4.46
N TRP A 36 5.10 -13.01 5.40
CA TRP A 36 5.15 -14.46 5.45
C TRP A 36 4.69 -15.09 4.14
N VAL A 37 5.35 -16.19 3.75
CA VAL A 37 4.93 -16.99 2.61
C VAL A 37 3.75 -17.86 3.01
N GLY A 38 2.64 -17.74 2.28
CA GLY A 38 1.40 -18.47 2.56
C GLY A 38 1.02 -19.43 1.44
N PRO A 39 0.74 -20.72 1.72
CA PRO A 39 0.15 -21.61 0.74
C PRO A 39 -1.34 -21.33 0.57
N THR A 40 -1.82 -21.34 -0.67
CA THR A 40 -3.27 -21.34 -0.96
C THR A 40 -3.86 -22.72 -0.64
N PRO A 41 -5.18 -22.81 -0.45
CA PRO A 41 -5.89 -24.07 -0.70
C PRO A 41 -5.58 -24.61 -2.11
N PRO A 42 -5.69 -25.94 -2.34
CA PRO A 42 -5.45 -26.51 -3.66
C PRO A 42 -6.42 -25.95 -4.71
N GLY A 43 -5.87 -25.51 -5.84
CA GLY A 43 -6.63 -25.15 -7.03
C GLY A 43 -6.86 -26.34 -7.96
N ALA A 44 -7.12 -26.03 -9.24
CA ALA A 44 -7.29 -27.04 -10.29
C ALA A 44 -6.10 -28.01 -10.33
N ASN A 45 -6.37 -29.30 -10.56
CA ASN A 45 -5.36 -30.36 -10.60
C ASN A 45 -4.51 -30.47 -9.32
N ASN A 46 -5.09 -30.10 -8.16
CA ASN A 46 -4.42 -30.12 -6.87
C ASN A 46 -3.19 -29.18 -6.82
N GLN A 47 -3.17 -28.14 -7.67
CA GLN A 47 -2.10 -27.15 -7.71
C GLN A 47 -2.13 -26.29 -6.45
N VAL A 48 -1.05 -26.31 -5.68
CA VAL A 48 -0.85 -25.37 -4.57
C VAL A 48 0.02 -24.22 -5.05
N TYR A 49 -0.41 -23.00 -4.73
CA TYR A 49 0.36 -21.79 -4.94
C TYR A 49 0.91 -21.29 -3.61
N LEU A 50 2.05 -20.62 -3.68
CA LEU A 50 2.63 -19.85 -2.60
C LEU A 50 2.42 -18.37 -2.91
N THR A 51 2.21 -17.59 -1.86
CA THR A 51 1.92 -16.17 -1.94
C THR A 51 2.88 -15.40 -1.05
N THR A 52 3.24 -14.18 -1.44
CA THR A 52 4.07 -13.30 -0.61
C THR A 52 3.79 -11.84 -0.92
N SER A 53 4.10 -10.97 0.03
CA SER A 53 4.07 -9.53 -0.11
C SER A 53 5.46 -8.96 0.18
N THR A 54 5.77 -7.81 -0.41
CA THR A 54 7.00 -7.06 -0.12
C THR A 54 6.67 -5.59 -0.08
N ILE A 55 7.37 -4.82 0.75
CA ILE A 55 7.34 -3.36 0.73
C ILE A 55 8.76 -2.80 0.72
N ASN A 56 8.98 -1.80 -0.12
CA ASN A 56 10.21 -1.00 -0.20
C ASN A 56 9.89 0.45 0.18
N ASN A 57 10.86 1.22 0.69
CA ASN A 57 10.68 2.66 0.96
C ASN A 57 11.50 3.59 0.03
N ALA A 58 12.27 3.03 -0.91
CA ALA A 58 13.11 3.76 -1.86
C ALA A 58 13.11 3.07 -3.25
N PRO A 59 12.08 3.29 -4.11
CA PRO A 59 10.86 4.07 -3.85
C PRO A 59 9.86 3.35 -2.94
N LEU A 60 8.85 4.07 -2.43
CA LEU A 60 7.74 3.44 -1.72
C LEU A 60 6.90 2.59 -2.68
N GLU A 61 6.92 1.28 -2.47
CA GLU A 61 6.27 0.31 -3.35
C GLU A 61 5.82 -0.90 -2.55
N ALA A 62 4.53 -1.25 -2.63
CA ALA A 62 3.98 -2.50 -2.15
C ALA A 62 3.87 -3.49 -3.34
N SER A 63 4.38 -4.69 -3.16
CA SER A 63 4.30 -5.79 -4.11
C SER A 63 3.50 -6.95 -3.53
N SER A 64 2.75 -7.63 -4.40
CA SER A 64 2.12 -8.91 -4.12
C SER A 64 2.45 -9.90 -5.21
N ARG A 65 2.61 -11.17 -4.84
CA ARG A 65 3.03 -12.24 -5.75
C ARG A 65 2.34 -13.56 -5.44
N ILE A 66 2.01 -14.28 -6.50
CA ILE A 66 1.58 -15.68 -6.48
C ILE A 66 2.52 -16.49 -7.36
N TYR A 67 2.90 -17.68 -6.93
CA TYR A 67 3.76 -18.59 -7.68
C TYR A 67 3.47 -20.05 -7.35
N THR A 68 3.69 -20.95 -8.28
CA THR A 68 3.50 -22.39 -8.05
C THR A 68 4.53 -22.92 -7.05
N GLY A 69 4.12 -23.77 -6.11
CA GLY A 69 5.01 -24.29 -5.07
C GLY A 69 6.18 -25.14 -5.58
N PHE A 70 6.08 -25.71 -6.79
CA PHE A 70 7.08 -26.62 -7.37
C PHE A 70 7.69 -26.10 -8.68
N GLY A 71 7.47 -24.82 -9.03
CA GLY A 71 8.05 -24.18 -10.22
C GLY A 71 7.46 -24.60 -11.57
N ASN A 72 6.45 -25.47 -11.57
CA ASN A 72 5.73 -25.87 -12.77
C ASN A 72 4.90 -24.71 -13.35
N SER A 73 4.65 -24.72 -14.66
CA SER A 73 3.78 -23.70 -15.26
C SER A 73 2.30 -24.09 -15.17
N VAL A 74 1.44 -23.10 -15.01
CA VAL A 74 -0.02 -23.22 -15.13
C VAL A 74 -0.52 -22.48 -16.36
N ALA A 75 -1.69 -22.85 -16.86
CA ALA A 75 -2.27 -22.25 -18.06
C ALA A 75 -2.64 -20.76 -17.85
N SER A 76 -2.85 -20.04 -18.96
CA SER A 76 -3.32 -18.65 -18.93
C SER A 76 -4.60 -18.49 -18.10
N GLY A 77 -4.67 -17.43 -17.31
CA GLY A 77 -5.80 -17.09 -16.45
C GLY A 77 -5.84 -17.86 -15.13
N TYR A 78 -4.93 -18.79 -14.86
CA TYR A 78 -4.97 -19.59 -13.63
C TYR A 78 -4.52 -18.82 -12.38
N MET A 79 -3.77 -17.74 -12.55
CA MET A 79 -3.29 -16.88 -11.48
C MET A 79 -3.76 -15.45 -11.70
N GLY A 80 -4.24 -14.81 -10.64
CA GLY A 80 -4.52 -13.39 -10.54
C GLY A 80 -3.81 -12.79 -9.33
N VAL A 81 -3.38 -11.53 -9.40
CA VAL A 81 -2.72 -10.83 -8.30
C VAL A 81 -3.12 -9.36 -8.26
N GLN A 82 -3.32 -8.85 -7.05
CA GLN A 82 -3.60 -7.45 -6.76
C GLN A 82 -2.72 -7.04 -5.58
N ALA A 83 -1.92 -5.98 -5.72
CA ALA A 83 -1.13 -5.44 -4.63
C ALA A 83 -1.88 -4.29 -3.94
N ARG A 84 -1.71 -4.16 -2.61
CA ARG A 84 -2.22 -3.03 -1.86
C ARG A 84 -1.17 -2.49 -0.89
N LEU A 85 -1.14 -1.17 -0.80
CA LEU A 85 -0.33 -0.40 0.12
C LEU A 85 -1.25 0.22 1.17
N PHE A 86 -0.99 -0.05 2.44
CA PHE A 86 -1.71 0.56 3.56
C PHE A 86 -0.81 1.55 4.29
N LYS A 87 -1.41 2.64 4.76
CA LYS A 87 -0.78 3.61 5.66
C LYS A 87 -1.59 3.66 6.95
N SER A 88 -1.01 3.19 8.05
CA SER A 88 -1.69 3.16 9.36
C SER A 88 -3.10 2.53 9.29
N GLY A 89 -3.25 1.43 8.54
CA GLY A 89 -4.51 0.70 8.37
C GLY A 89 -5.52 1.30 7.39
N VAL A 90 -5.19 2.41 6.71
CA VAL A 90 -6.02 3.00 5.64
C VAL A 90 -5.43 2.68 4.28
N LEU A 91 -6.27 2.24 3.33
CA LEU A 91 -5.86 1.90 1.98
C LEU A 91 -5.30 3.14 1.27
N CYS A 92 -4.04 3.06 0.86
CA CYS A 92 -3.33 4.16 0.22
C CYS A 92 -3.20 3.97 -1.30
N GLN A 93 -2.79 2.79 -1.74
CA GLN A 93 -2.70 2.44 -3.15
C GLN A 93 -3.17 1.01 -3.35
N ILE A 94 -3.72 0.73 -4.53
CA ILE A 94 -4.15 -0.59 -4.95
C ILE A 94 -3.94 -0.75 -6.45
N THR A 95 -3.61 -1.96 -6.88
CA THR A 95 -3.63 -2.28 -8.30
C THR A 95 -4.97 -2.87 -8.72
N ASP A 96 -5.33 -2.80 -10.00
CA ASP A 96 -6.33 -3.71 -10.54
C ASP A 96 -5.78 -5.16 -10.53
N TYR A 97 -6.66 -6.13 -10.68
CA TYR A 97 -6.24 -7.52 -10.75
C TYR A 97 -5.48 -7.78 -12.07
N GLN A 98 -4.25 -8.26 -11.95
CA GLN A 98 -3.46 -8.73 -13.09
C GLN A 98 -3.51 -10.25 -13.17
N TYR A 99 -3.87 -10.78 -14.34
CA TYR A 99 -3.90 -12.22 -14.59
C TYR A 99 -2.79 -12.63 -15.56
N ASN A 100 -2.33 -13.88 -15.44
CA ASN A 100 -1.35 -14.40 -16.39
C ASN A 100 -2.00 -14.63 -17.77
N VAL A 101 -1.50 -13.96 -18.80
CA VAL A 101 -2.06 -14.07 -20.17
C VAL A 101 -1.55 -15.27 -20.96
N GLY A 102 -0.50 -15.93 -20.46
CA GLY A 102 0.09 -17.14 -21.03
C GLY A 102 0.55 -18.10 -19.94
N PRO A 103 1.13 -19.25 -20.30
CA PRO A 103 1.69 -20.19 -19.34
C PRO A 103 2.72 -19.49 -18.44
N ALA A 104 2.57 -19.64 -17.13
CA ALA A 104 3.45 -18.98 -16.15
C ALA A 104 3.56 -19.83 -14.89
N ASN A 105 4.68 -19.73 -14.19
CA ASN A 105 4.85 -20.31 -12.85
C ASN A 105 4.77 -19.26 -11.73
N GLN A 106 4.64 -17.98 -12.10
CA GLN A 106 4.51 -16.86 -11.18
C GLN A 106 3.92 -15.62 -11.87
N ILE A 107 3.28 -14.76 -11.09
CA ILE A 107 2.99 -13.37 -11.45
C ILE A 107 3.09 -12.47 -10.21
N SER A 108 3.44 -11.21 -10.41
CA SER A 108 3.48 -10.18 -9.38
C SER A 108 3.02 -8.85 -9.95
N THR A 109 2.49 -8.00 -9.08
CA THR A 109 2.17 -6.62 -9.40
C THR A 109 2.58 -5.71 -8.26
N ASN A 110 2.75 -4.42 -8.54
CA ASN A 110 3.25 -3.45 -7.61
C ASN A 110 2.42 -2.17 -7.64
N THR A 111 2.24 -1.54 -6.48
CA THR A 111 1.64 -0.22 -6.36
C THR A 111 2.65 0.88 -6.65
N TYR A 112 2.22 2.00 -7.20
CA TYR A 112 3.04 3.21 -7.32
C TYR A 112 2.40 4.39 -6.60
N GLY A 113 3.20 5.20 -5.90
CA GLY A 113 2.74 6.40 -5.19
C GLY A 113 2.73 6.26 -3.66
N ASN A 114 2.26 7.30 -2.97
CA ASN A 114 2.20 7.37 -1.52
C ASN A 114 1.11 8.33 -1.04
N CYS A 115 0.78 8.25 0.24
CA CYS A 115 -0.21 9.10 0.90
C CYS A 115 0.45 9.98 1.97
N GLY A 116 1.63 10.52 1.66
CA GLY A 116 2.44 11.35 2.56
C GLY A 116 3.33 10.54 3.50
N SER A 117 3.98 11.21 4.45
CA SER A 117 4.83 10.53 5.43
C SER A 117 4.01 9.68 6.39
N GLY A 118 4.55 8.54 6.83
CA GLY A 118 3.89 7.66 7.80
C GLY A 118 4.47 6.25 7.84
N SER A 119 3.75 5.37 8.54
CA SER A 119 4.04 3.95 8.66
C SER A 119 3.20 3.17 7.64
N TYR A 120 3.86 2.34 6.84
CA TYR A 120 3.28 1.62 5.72
C TYR A 120 3.57 0.13 5.77
N ASN A 121 2.63 -0.67 5.28
CA ASN A 121 2.79 -2.10 5.06
C ASN A 121 2.16 -2.53 3.73
N SER A 122 2.57 -3.69 3.23
CA SER A 122 2.06 -4.29 2.01
C SER A 122 1.27 -5.55 2.33
N HIS A 123 0.10 -5.67 1.71
CA HIS A 123 -0.54 -6.95 1.46
C HIS A 123 -1.65 -6.80 0.42
N GLY A 124 -1.73 -7.77 -0.47
CA GLY A 124 -2.71 -7.84 -1.53
C GLY A 124 -3.70 -8.98 -1.37
N PHE A 125 -4.26 -9.34 -2.51
CA PHE A 125 -4.99 -10.58 -2.71
C PHE A 125 -4.44 -11.27 -3.96
N VAL A 126 -4.58 -12.59 -3.97
CA VAL A 126 -4.36 -13.41 -5.14
C VAL A 126 -5.63 -14.14 -5.48
N LYS A 127 -5.79 -14.47 -6.76
CA LYS A 127 -6.83 -15.36 -7.24
C LYS A 127 -6.18 -16.57 -7.91
N TYR A 128 -6.80 -17.73 -7.74
CA TYR A 128 -6.34 -18.97 -8.36
C TYR A 128 -7.52 -19.77 -8.87
N TRP A 129 -7.38 -20.36 -10.06
CA TRP A 129 -8.43 -21.19 -10.64
C TRP A 129 -8.55 -22.52 -9.88
N THR A 130 -9.75 -22.85 -9.40
CA THR A 130 -10.04 -24.09 -8.66
C THR A 130 -10.42 -25.26 -9.58
N GLY A 131 -10.72 -24.96 -10.84
CA GLY A 131 -11.31 -25.92 -11.78
C GLY A 131 -12.74 -25.53 -12.18
N THR A 132 -13.43 -24.79 -11.30
CA THR A 132 -14.82 -24.36 -11.48
C THR A 132 -15.01 -22.87 -11.25
N GLU A 133 -14.22 -22.27 -10.37
CA GLU A 133 -14.30 -20.85 -10.00
C GLU A 133 -12.92 -20.30 -9.62
N TYR A 134 -12.86 -19.02 -9.24
CA TYR A 134 -11.67 -18.45 -8.63
C TYR A 134 -11.75 -18.50 -7.12
N GLY A 135 -10.79 -19.20 -6.50
CA GLY A 135 -10.51 -19.04 -5.10
C GLY A 135 -9.74 -17.74 -4.88
N ASP A 136 -9.91 -17.13 -3.71
CA ASP A 136 -9.15 -15.97 -3.27
C ASP A 136 -8.28 -16.31 -2.05
N PHE A 137 -7.18 -15.58 -1.89
CA PHE A 137 -6.32 -15.72 -0.73
C PHE A 137 -5.53 -14.44 -0.49
N LEU A 138 -5.34 -14.04 0.76
CA LEU A 138 -4.48 -12.90 1.07
C LEU A 138 -3.00 -13.22 0.80
N THR A 139 -2.21 -12.21 0.46
CA THR A 139 -0.77 -12.25 0.80
C THR A 139 -0.62 -11.78 2.24
N PHE A 140 0.17 -12.43 3.09
CA PHE A 140 0.31 -11.99 4.48
C PHE A 140 0.91 -10.58 4.59
N PRO A 141 0.46 -9.74 5.56
CA PRO A 141 1.04 -8.42 5.80
C PRO A 141 2.54 -8.46 6.05
N THR A 142 3.26 -7.50 5.49
CA THR A 142 4.63 -7.20 5.91
C THR A 142 4.62 -6.54 7.29
N ASP A 143 5.74 -6.63 8.01
CA ASP A 143 6.01 -5.66 9.07
C ASP A 143 5.92 -4.23 8.51
N PRO A 144 5.43 -3.26 9.29
CA PRO A 144 5.42 -1.88 8.86
C PRO A 144 6.85 -1.33 8.69
N LEU A 145 7.02 -0.43 7.73
CA LEU A 145 8.20 0.43 7.60
C LEU A 145 7.79 1.89 7.58
N ASN A 146 8.72 2.77 7.95
CA ASN A 146 8.48 4.21 7.90
C ASN A 146 8.91 4.78 6.55
N PHE A 147 8.07 5.66 6.01
CA PHE A 147 8.35 6.42 4.80
C PHE A 147 8.20 7.91 5.08
N THR A 148 9.17 8.69 4.60
CA THR A 148 9.12 10.15 4.61
C THR A 148 8.89 10.64 3.20
N ALA A 149 7.74 11.27 2.95
CA ALA A 149 7.43 11.81 1.64
C ALA A 149 8.25 13.08 1.38
N PRO A 150 8.59 13.38 0.10
CA PRO A 150 9.23 14.64 -0.27
C PRO A 150 8.38 15.85 0.15
N ALA A 151 9.00 16.99 0.45
CA ALA A 151 8.36 18.16 1.05
C ALA A 151 7.08 18.68 0.36
N ALA A 152 6.91 18.45 -0.95
CA ALA A 152 5.70 18.81 -1.69
C ALA A 152 4.46 17.96 -1.33
N ALA A 153 4.64 16.78 -0.71
CA ALA A 153 3.57 15.84 -0.37
C ALA A 153 3.14 15.91 1.12
N THR A 154 3.79 16.72 1.94
CA THR A 154 3.57 16.80 3.40
C THR A 154 2.21 17.37 3.79
N ALA A 155 1.55 18.12 2.89
CA ALA A 155 0.26 18.77 3.14
C ALA A 155 -0.95 17.80 3.24
N ARG A 156 -0.78 16.51 2.93
CA ARG A 156 -1.87 15.51 2.84
C ARG A 156 -2.20 14.79 4.16
N THR A 157 -1.76 15.29 5.32
CA THR A 157 -1.70 14.46 6.53
C THR A 157 -2.76 14.83 7.57
N THR A 158 -3.96 14.26 7.45
CA THR A 158 -4.83 14.02 8.61
C THR A 158 -4.84 12.53 8.90
N THR A 159 -3.99 12.10 9.85
CA THR A 159 -3.98 10.73 10.38
C THR A 159 -4.93 10.68 11.57
N GLY A 160 -6.21 10.41 11.31
CA GLY A 160 -7.15 9.99 12.36
C GLY A 160 -7.02 8.49 12.63
N ALA A 161 -7.48 8.03 13.79
CA ALA A 161 -7.74 6.61 13.99
C ALA A 161 -8.77 6.13 12.94
N VAL A 162 -8.58 4.92 12.40
CA VAL A 162 -9.53 4.36 11.43
C VAL A 162 -10.87 4.10 12.12
N GLU A 163 -11.91 4.84 11.75
CA GLU A 163 -13.24 4.59 12.28
C GLU A 163 -13.76 3.22 11.83
N THR A 164 -14.43 2.50 12.72
CA THR A 164 -15.07 1.21 12.43
C THR A 164 -16.48 1.18 12.97
N GLY A 165 -17.41 0.53 12.25
CA GLY A 165 -18.78 0.38 12.74
C GLY A 165 -19.76 -0.04 11.66
N ARG A 166 -21.02 0.30 11.89
CA ARG A 166 -22.12 0.05 10.96
C ARG A 166 -22.95 1.32 10.79
N ASN A 167 -23.28 1.69 9.56
CA ASN A 167 -24.09 2.88 9.30
C ASN A 167 -25.59 2.60 9.39
N THR A 168 -26.42 3.63 9.22
CA THR A 168 -27.89 3.54 9.28
C THR A 168 -28.51 2.63 8.22
N ARG A 169 -27.76 2.31 7.15
CA ARG A 169 -28.17 1.38 6.08
C ARG A 169 -27.70 -0.06 6.32
N GLY A 170 -27.09 -0.33 7.47
CA GLY A 170 -26.59 -1.65 7.80
C GLY A 170 -25.32 -2.04 7.05
N GLN A 171 -24.57 -1.08 6.50
CA GLN A 171 -23.26 -1.36 5.89
C GLN A 171 -22.16 -1.27 6.95
N SER A 172 -21.25 -2.23 6.93
CA SER A 172 -20.03 -2.23 7.74
C SER A 172 -18.99 -1.27 7.14
N PHE A 173 -18.30 -0.52 7.99
CA PHE A 173 -17.19 0.34 7.57
C PHE A 173 -15.97 0.13 8.48
N GLY A 174 -14.77 0.25 7.92
CA GLY A 174 -13.52 0.08 8.67
C GLY A 174 -12.30 -0.20 7.79
N THR A 175 -11.21 -0.63 8.45
CA THR A 175 -10.00 -1.10 7.75
C THR A 175 -10.21 -2.44 7.05
N ALA A 176 -9.53 -2.64 5.92
CA ALA A 176 -9.43 -3.93 5.24
C ALA A 176 -8.14 -4.70 5.59
N GLU A 177 -7.32 -4.19 6.51
CA GLU A 177 -5.98 -4.72 6.81
C GLU A 177 -6.02 -6.16 7.35
N THR A 178 -7.07 -6.52 8.09
CA THR A 178 -7.22 -7.83 8.74
C THR A 178 -8.02 -8.85 7.92
N ALA A 179 -8.60 -8.44 6.79
CA ALA A 179 -9.44 -9.31 5.97
C ALA A 179 -8.61 -10.35 5.21
N ARG A 180 -9.03 -11.62 5.32
CA ARG A 180 -8.31 -12.76 4.71
C ARG A 180 -8.81 -13.15 3.32
N THR A 181 -10.00 -12.68 2.96
CA THR A 181 -10.67 -12.88 1.68
C THR A 181 -11.29 -11.57 1.23
N ASP A 182 -11.61 -11.44 -0.05
CA ASP A 182 -12.30 -10.28 -0.59
C ASP A 182 -13.64 -10.09 0.13
N ASP A 183 -14.39 -11.18 0.32
CA ASP A 183 -15.72 -11.16 0.95
C ASP A 183 -15.71 -10.73 2.42
N ALA A 184 -14.64 -11.06 3.16
CA ALA A 184 -14.51 -10.72 4.58
C ALA A 184 -14.21 -9.24 4.84
N GLN A 185 -13.93 -8.45 3.80
CA GLN A 185 -13.74 -7.01 3.94
C GLN A 185 -15.06 -6.29 4.29
N PRO A 186 -14.99 -5.15 5.01
CA PRO A 186 -16.14 -4.28 5.23
C PRO A 186 -16.79 -3.85 3.90
N ASP A 187 -18.06 -3.47 3.95
CA ASP A 187 -18.77 -2.94 2.79
C ASP A 187 -18.15 -1.60 2.32
N LEU A 188 -17.65 -0.82 3.28
CA LEU A 188 -16.99 0.46 3.11
C LEU A 188 -15.58 0.40 3.70
N ILE A 189 -14.57 0.40 2.84
CA ILE A 189 -13.16 0.22 3.20
C ILE A 189 -12.49 1.58 3.35
N ALA A 190 -11.85 1.82 4.48
CA ALA A 190 -11.14 3.06 4.75
C ALA A 190 -10.03 3.29 3.71
N ALA A 191 -10.05 4.44 3.04
CA ALA A 191 -9.09 4.81 2.00
C ALA A 191 -8.75 6.30 2.02
N PHE A 192 -7.58 6.64 1.48
CA PHE A 192 -7.24 8.02 1.18
C PHE A 192 -7.83 8.43 -0.17
N THR A 193 -8.30 9.66 -0.28
CA THR A 193 -8.59 10.30 -1.56
C THR A 193 -7.30 10.68 -2.30
N THR A 194 -7.39 10.97 -3.59
CA THR A 194 -6.29 11.53 -4.40
C THR A 194 -5.71 12.83 -3.83
N ASP A 195 -6.51 13.56 -3.04
CA ASP A 195 -6.12 14.80 -2.38
C ASP A 195 -5.64 14.60 -0.93
N GLY A 196 -5.60 13.35 -0.43
CA GLY A 196 -5.07 13.01 0.89
C GLY A 196 -6.07 13.07 2.05
N LYS A 197 -7.34 13.41 1.81
CA LYS A 197 -8.42 13.26 2.81
C LYS A 197 -8.74 11.79 3.04
N GLN A 198 -9.16 11.42 4.24
CA GLN A 198 -9.67 10.07 4.52
C GLN A 198 -11.17 9.98 4.25
N GLY A 199 -11.61 8.81 3.81
CA GLY A 199 -13.01 8.42 3.70
C GLY A 199 -13.10 6.92 3.47
N PHE A 200 -14.14 6.47 2.78
CA PHE A 200 -14.37 5.05 2.51
C PHE A 200 -14.67 4.79 1.04
N VAL A 201 -14.12 3.73 0.48
CA VAL A 201 -14.45 3.22 -0.86
C VAL A 201 -15.33 1.99 -0.71
N ARG A 202 -16.25 1.77 -1.66
CA ARG A 202 -17.08 0.56 -1.63
C ARG A 202 -16.26 -0.66 -2.01
N LYS A 203 -16.45 -1.76 -1.29
CA LYS A 203 -15.83 -3.05 -1.64
C LYS A 203 -16.13 -3.49 -3.07
N THR A 204 -17.38 -3.35 -3.50
CA THR A 204 -17.81 -3.69 -4.88
C THR A 204 -17.05 -2.88 -5.92
N ASP A 205 -16.79 -1.60 -5.63
CA ASP A 205 -16.07 -0.73 -6.52
C ASP A 205 -14.57 -1.04 -6.48
N LEU A 206 -14.01 -1.59 -5.41
CA LEU A 206 -12.59 -1.96 -5.34
C LEU A 206 -12.27 -3.27 -6.07
N VAL A 207 -13.09 -4.30 -5.89
CA VAL A 207 -12.83 -5.64 -6.46
C VAL A 207 -13.12 -5.68 -7.96
N GLY A 208 -14.13 -4.93 -8.41
CA GLY A 208 -14.60 -5.01 -9.80
C GLY A 208 -15.23 -6.36 -10.12
N GLU A 209 -15.43 -6.65 -11.41
CA GLU A 209 -15.96 -7.93 -11.85
C GLU A 209 -14.86 -9.01 -11.81
N THR A 210 -15.08 -10.06 -11.02
CA THR A 210 -14.21 -11.24 -11.05
C THR A 210 -14.47 -12.05 -12.32
N PRO A 211 -13.45 -12.39 -13.11
CA PRO A 211 -13.63 -13.22 -14.30
C PRO A 211 -14.27 -14.57 -13.97
N SER A 212 -15.21 -15.02 -14.79
CA SER A 212 -15.91 -16.29 -14.60
C SER A 212 -15.14 -17.51 -15.09
N SER A 213 -14.03 -17.32 -15.81
CA SER A 213 -13.22 -18.40 -16.39
C SER A 213 -11.78 -17.98 -16.66
N PRO A 214 -10.84 -18.93 -16.84
CA PRO A 214 -9.47 -18.66 -17.26
C PRO A 214 -9.36 -17.88 -18.57
N ALA A 215 -10.25 -18.14 -19.53
CA ALA A 215 -10.28 -17.40 -20.79
C ALA A 215 -10.66 -15.92 -20.57
N ALA A 216 -11.69 -15.67 -19.74
CA ALA A 216 -12.08 -14.32 -19.38
C ALA A 216 -10.98 -13.59 -18.58
N ALA A 217 -10.30 -14.29 -17.67
CA ALA A 217 -9.18 -13.74 -16.92
C ALA A 217 -7.99 -13.40 -17.82
N ALA A 218 -7.63 -14.26 -18.78
CA ALA A 218 -6.57 -13.97 -19.74
C ALA A 218 -6.92 -12.80 -20.69
N ALA A 219 -8.22 -12.59 -20.94
CA ALA A 219 -8.73 -11.45 -21.70
C ALA A 219 -8.86 -10.17 -20.85
N HIS A 220 -8.83 -10.27 -19.52
CA HIS A 220 -8.90 -9.13 -18.63
C HIS A 220 -7.74 -8.16 -18.92
N ARG A 221 -8.06 -6.87 -18.88
CA ARG A 221 -7.09 -5.79 -19.07
C ARG A 221 -7.15 -4.95 -17.80
N ALA A 222 -6.18 -5.19 -16.92
CA ALA A 222 -5.95 -4.34 -15.76
C ALA A 222 -5.82 -2.90 -16.24
N GLY A 223 -6.51 -1.99 -15.59
CA GLY A 223 -6.52 -0.60 -16.02
C GLY A 223 -6.74 0.38 -14.88
N HIS A 224 -6.42 1.63 -15.17
CA HIS A 224 -6.67 2.73 -14.25
C HIS A 224 -8.16 3.07 -14.24
N ARG A 225 -8.74 3.08 -13.05
CA ARG A 225 -10.13 3.52 -12.85
C ARG A 225 -10.26 4.35 -11.59
N SER A 226 -11.06 5.41 -11.70
CA SER A 226 -11.38 6.29 -10.59
C SER A 226 -12.67 5.84 -9.94
N ILE A 227 -12.66 5.64 -8.63
CA ILE A 227 -13.84 5.29 -7.83
C ILE A 227 -14.13 6.38 -6.80
N SER A 228 -15.39 6.49 -6.40
CA SER A 228 -15.81 7.48 -5.41
C SER A 228 -15.35 7.08 -4.01
N VAL A 229 -14.83 8.05 -3.27
CA VAL A 229 -14.64 7.96 -1.82
C VAL A 229 -15.84 8.66 -1.17
N VAL A 230 -16.52 7.95 -0.29
CA VAL A 230 -17.70 8.41 0.46
C VAL A 230 -17.39 8.58 1.95
N ASP A 231 -18.23 9.32 2.65
CA ASP A 231 -18.25 9.37 4.11
C ASP A 231 -18.82 8.04 4.68
N ARG A 232 -18.78 7.88 6.01
CA ARG A 232 -19.26 6.69 6.73
C ARG A 232 -20.76 6.42 6.54
N ASP A 233 -21.55 7.43 6.15
CA ASP A 233 -22.94 7.26 5.74
C ASP A 233 -23.08 6.38 4.47
N GLY A 234 -21.98 6.20 3.75
CA GLY A 234 -21.90 5.45 2.51
C GLY A 234 -22.56 6.15 1.33
N THR A 235 -22.88 7.43 1.41
CA THR A 235 -23.60 8.21 0.38
C THR A 235 -22.92 9.53 0.04
N THR A 236 -22.43 10.27 1.03
CA THR A 236 -21.84 11.58 0.82
C THR A 236 -20.47 11.43 0.19
N VAL A 237 -20.28 11.89 -1.05
CA VAL A 237 -18.98 11.80 -1.75
C VAL A 237 -18.02 12.86 -1.20
N VAL A 238 -16.83 12.42 -0.77
CA VAL A 238 -15.78 13.27 -0.18
C VAL A 238 -14.53 13.38 -1.06
N GLY A 239 -14.45 12.60 -2.14
CA GLY A 239 -13.39 12.67 -3.15
C GLY A 239 -13.34 11.44 -4.05
N THR A 240 -12.19 11.22 -4.65
CA THR A 240 -11.92 10.10 -5.58
C THR A 240 -10.70 9.30 -5.14
N PHE A 241 -10.65 8.04 -5.54
CA PHE A 241 -9.54 7.12 -5.33
C PHE A 241 -9.24 6.37 -6.62
N THR A 242 -7.96 6.07 -6.88
CA THR A 242 -7.52 5.44 -8.12
C THR A 242 -7.12 3.99 -7.85
N VAL A 243 -7.73 3.07 -8.60
CA VAL A 243 -7.23 1.70 -8.77
C VAL A 243 -6.33 1.70 -10.01
N SER A 244 -5.14 1.11 -9.93
CA SER A 244 -4.09 1.26 -10.95
C SER A 244 -3.67 -0.02 -11.68
#